data_AF-A0A5R8KAR7-F1
#
_entry.id   AF-A0A5R8KAR7-F1
#
_cell.length_a   1.000
_cell.length_b   1.000
_cell.length_c   1.000
_cell.angle_alpha   90.00
_cell.angle_beta   90.00
_cell.angle_gamma   90.00
#
_symmetry.space_group_name_H-M   'P 1'
#
loop_
_entity.id
_entity.type
_entity.pdbx_description
1 polymer ?
#
loop_
_entity_poly.entity_id
_entity_poly.type
_entity_poly.pdbx_seq_one_letter_code
_entity_poly.pdbx_strand_id
1 'polypeptide(L)'
;MRLPSQLIGPIVCILAAIAGLAALVSFNPTAREVVLNTSIAIFTVFTTPFILEITSVILFFTALLTYNSWRQHKDGNDWVYLVTQETEDGDRPLSPSASQRLQSQVLSEKPEFASETETVITVLEGYLELGMPSQALAELHQLPADNPDFIPLRVRILSANLQTQEAVDLLHQTFEAHPETCPQLVQAALENARWLLNHLSRRDLATQWIAEARQLHPILISPEDPLFPLANA
;
A
#
# COMPACT_ATOMS: atom_id res chain seq x y z
N MET A 1 -15.39 7.12 -25.23
CA MET A 1 -15.88 5.76 -24.91
C MET A 1 -16.22 5.04 -26.20
N ARG A 2 -15.49 3.98 -26.59
CA ARG A 2 -15.90 3.11 -27.70
C ARG A 2 -16.79 2.01 -27.12
N LEU A 3 -18.05 1.94 -27.55
CA LEU A 3 -18.93 0.83 -27.18
C LEU A 3 -18.33 -0.48 -27.72
N PRO A 4 -18.30 -1.56 -26.91
CA PRO A 4 -17.75 -2.84 -27.35
C PRO A 4 -18.54 -3.35 -28.56
N SER A 5 -17.83 -3.78 -29.61
CA SER A 5 -18.42 -4.20 -30.90
C SER A 5 -19.45 -5.32 -30.77
N GLN A 6 -19.38 -6.10 -29.69
CA GLN A 6 -20.32 -7.18 -29.36
C GLN A 6 -21.72 -6.69 -28.96
N LEU A 7 -21.87 -5.44 -28.51
CA LEU A 7 -23.18 -4.88 -28.14
C LEU A 7 -23.93 -4.25 -29.32
N ILE A 8 -23.25 -3.96 -30.43
CA ILE A 8 -23.86 -3.25 -31.57
C ILE A 8 -24.93 -4.12 -32.24
N GLY A 9 -24.64 -5.40 -32.48
CA GLY A 9 -25.57 -6.36 -33.08
C GLY A 9 -26.92 -6.45 -32.37
N PRO A 10 -26.98 -6.80 -31.06
CA PRO A 10 -28.24 -6.92 -30.35
C PRO A 10 -29.00 -5.59 -30.25
N ILE A 11 -28.32 -4.46 -30.10
CA ILE A 11 -28.96 -3.14 -30.08
C ILE A 11 -29.66 -2.86 -31.42
N VAL A 12 -28.99 -3.11 -32.54
CA VAL A 12 -29.58 -2.92 -33.87
C VAL A 12 -30.78 -3.84 -34.09
N CYS A 13 -30.70 -5.11 -33.67
CA CYS A 13 -31.82 -6.04 -33.75
C CYS A 13 -33.02 -5.58 -32.91
N ILE A 14 -32.79 -5.08 -31.69
CA ILE A 14 -33.84 -4.56 -30.81
C ILE A 14 -34.48 -3.31 -31.44
N LEU A 15 -33.67 -2.37 -31.95
CA LEU A 15 -34.18 -1.18 -32.63
C LEU A 15 -34.99 -1.51 -33.87
N ALA A 16 -34.52 -2.48 -34.68
CA ALA A 16 -35.26 -2.96 -35.85
C ALA A 16 -36.59 -3.62 -35.45
N ALA A 17 -36.61 -4.41 -34.37
CA ALA A 17 -37.83 -5.01 -33.85
C ALA A 17 -38.83 -3.95 -33.34
N ILE A 18 -38.36 -2.94 -32.61
CA ILE A 18 -39.18 -1.81 -32.14
C ILE A 18 -39.75 -1.03 -33.33
N ALA A 19 -38.93 -0.73 -34.34
CA ALA A 19 -39.36 -0.04 -35.55
C ALA A 19 -40.40 -0.85 -36.35
N GLY A 20 -40.17 -2.16 -36.49
CA GLY A 20 -41.12 -3.08 -37.12
C GLY A 20 -42.44 -3.16 -36.38
N LEU A 21 -42.42 -3.24 -35.04
CA LEU A 21 -43.62 -3.22 -34.21
C LEU A 21 -44.36 -1.88 -34.34
N ALA A 22 -43.65 -0.75 -34.31
CA ALA A 22 -44.24 0.58 -34.48
C ALA A 22 -44.91 0.74 -35.85
N ALA A 23 -44.26 0.25 -36.91
CA ALA A 23 -44.85 0.22 -38.25
C ALA A 23 -46.11 -0.66 -38.30
N LEU A 24 -46.06 -1.87 -37.73
CA LEU A 24 -47.19 -2.79 -37.66
C LEU A 24 -48.40 -2.15 -36.97
N VAL A 25 -48.20 -1.50 -35.83
CA VAL A 25 -49.24 -0.79 -35.07
C VAL A 25 -49.82 0.40 -35.85
N SER A 26 -48.98 1.06 -36.65
CA SER A 26 -49.40 2.22 -37.46
C SER A 26 -50.30 1.79 -38.63
N PHE A 27 -49.93 0.73 -39.35
CA PHE A 27 -50.63 0.32 -40.57
C PHE A 27 -51.78 -0.68 -40.36
N ASN A 28 -51.78 -1.46 -39.26
CA ASN A 28 -52.79 -2.48 -39.02
C ASN A 28 -53.70 -2.11 -37.83
N PRO A 29 -55.02 -1.88 -38.05
CA PRO A 29 -55.94 -1.49 -36.98
C PRO A 29 -56.12 -2.59 -35.92
N THR A 30 -56.11 -3.87 -36.31
CA THR A 30 -56.20 -5.00 -35.38
C THR A 30 -54.96 -5.09 -34.49
N ALA A 31 -53.77 -4.89 -35.06
CA ALA A 31 -52.53 -4.86 -34.28
C ALA A 31 -52.54 -3.72 -33.24
N ARG A 32 -53.09 -2.56 -33.61
CA ARG A 32 -53.25 -1.41 -32.71
C ARG A 32 -54.17 -1.73 -31.53
N GLU A 33 -55.32 -2.35 -31.78
CA GLU A 33 -56.26 -2.74 -30.74
C GLU A 33 -55.64 -3.75 -29.76
N VAL A 34 -54.97 -4.78 -30.29
CA VAL A 34 -54.26 -5.77 -29.47
C VAL A 34 -53.18 -5.12 -28.61
N VAL A 35 -52.37 -4.23 -29.17
CA VAL A 35 -51.32 -3.51 -28.43
C VAL A 35 -51.91 -2.60 -27.36
N LEU A 36 -53.00 -1.88 -27.66
CA LEU A 36 -53.67 -1.02 -26.68
C LEU A 36 -54.26 -1.84 -25.53
N ASN A 37 -54.99 -2.91 -25.82
CA ASN A 37 -55.57 -3.79 -24.80
C ASN A 37 -54.47 -4.45 -23.95
N THR A 38 -53.38 -4.89 -24.58
CA THR A 38 -52.22 -5.45 -23.88
C THR A 38 -51.56 -4.40 -23.00
N SER A 39 -51.41 -3.16 -23.47
CA SER A 39 -50.80 -2.07 -22.71
C SER A 39 -51.65 -1.70 -21.48
N ILE A 40 -52.98 -1.65 -21.63
CA ILE A 40 -53.91 -1.43 -20.51
C ILE A 40 -53.81 -2.58 -19.50
N ALA A 41 -53.76 -3.83 -19.96
CA ALA A 41 -53.62 -4.99 -19.09
C ALA A 41 -52.31 -4.94 -18.29
N ILE A 42 -51.19 -4.66 -18.96
CA ILE A 42 -49.88 -4.50 -18.32
C ILE A 42 -49.94 -3.35 -17.30
N PHE A 43 -50.47 -2.19 -17.69
CA PHE A 43 -50.59 -1.04 -16.80
C PHE A 43 -51.43 -1.37 -15.57
N THR A 44 -52.54 -2.09 -15.75
CA THR A 44 -53.43 -2.52 -14.65
C THR A 44 -52.70 -3.45 -13.67
N VAL A 45 -51.86 -4.35 -14.17
CA VAL A 45 -51.02 -5.22 -13.32
C VAL A 45 -50.02 -4.38 -12.52
N PHE A 46 -49.31 -3.46 -13.17
CA PHE A 46 -48.32 -2.60 -12.51
C PHE A 46 -48.92 -1.60 -11.51
N THR A 47 -50.17 -1.18 -11.70
CA THR A 47 -50.88 -0.29 -10.76
C THR A 47 -51.58 -1.03 -9.63
N THR A 48 -51.45 -2.36 -9.53
CA THR A 48 -51.95 -3.08 -8.36
C THR A 48 -51.25 -2.57 -7.09
N PRO A 49 -51.98 -2.40 -5.96
CA PRO A 49 -51.41 -1.86 -4.72
C PRO A 49 -50.16 -2.63 -4.26
N PHE A 50 -50.17 -3.95 -4.42
CA PHE A 50 -49.06 -4.83 -4.05
C PHE A 50 -47.77 -4.54 -4.86
N ILE A 51 -47.89 -4.39 -6.18
CA ILE A 51 -46.72 -4.10 -7.03
C ILE A 51 -46.20 -2.70 -6.75
N LEU A 52 -47.09 -1.72 -6.57
CA LEU A 52 -46.69 -0.34 -6.23
C LEU A 52 -45.97 -0.26 -4.88
N GLU A 53 -46.43 -0.99 -3.87
CA GLU A 53 -45.79 -1.02 -2.56
C GLU A 53 -44.38 -1.63 -2.64
N ILE A 54 -44.22 -2.78 -3.28
CA ILE A 54 -42.92 -3.45 -3.43
C ILE A 54 -41.95 -2.58 -4.25
N THR A 55 -42.42 -2.00 -5.36
CA THR A 55 -41.57 -1.14 -6.20
C THR A 55 -41.15 0.13 -5.45
N SER A 56 -42.03 0.71 -4.63
CA SER A 56 -41.68 1.83 -3.76
C SER A 56 -40.61 1.46 -2.73
N VAL A 57 -40.73 0.30 -2.06
CA VAL A 57 -39.73 -0.20 -1.11
C VAL A 57 -38.38 -0.41 -1.79
N ILE A 58 -38.36 -1.06 -2.96
CA ILE A 58 -37.11 -1.31 -3.72
C ILE A 58 -36.46 0.01 -4.13
N LEU A 59 -37.26 0.97 -4.63
CA LEU A 59 -36.75 2.28 -5.04
C LEU A 59 -36.15 3.04 -3.85
N PHE A 60 -36.85 3.07 -2.72
CA PHE A 60 -36.37 3.72 -1.50
C PHE A 60 -35.09 3.07 -0.96
N PHE A 61 -35.05 1.74 -0.92
CA PHE A 61 -33.86 1.00 -0.51
C PHE A 61 -32.66 1.26 -1.44
N THR A 62 -32.89 1.27 -2.75
CA THR A 62 -31.86 1.58 -3.75
C THR A 62 -31.33 3.01 -3.57
N ALA A 63 -32.22 3.97 -3.31
CA ALA A 63 -31.85 5.36 -3.03
C ALA A 63 -31.00 5.47 -1.74
N LEU A 64 -31.36 4.74 -0.68
CA LEU A 64 -30.58 4.67 0.56
C LEU A 64 -29.19 4.09 0.35
N LEU A 65 -29.07 2.97 -0.37
CA LEU A 65 -27.77 2.37 -0.68
C LEU A 65 -26.90 3.32 -1.51
N THR A 66 -27.51 3.98 -2.49
CA THR A 66 -26.81 4.96 -3.34
C THR A 66 -26.33 6.15 -2.52
N TYR A 67 -27.18 6.68 -1.63
CA TYR A 67 -26.82 7.77 -0.73
C TYR A 67 -25.71 7.37 0.24
N ASN A 68 -25.79 6.18 0.84
CA ASN A 68 -24.77 5.67 1.75
C ASN A 68 -23.43 5.46 1.02
N SER A 69 -23.45 4.88 -0.17
CA SER A 69 -22.26 4.71 -0.99
C SER A 69 -21.62 6.04 -1.38
N TRP A 70 -22.44 7.02 -1.78
CA TRP A 70 -21.97 8.38 -2.05
C TRP A 70 -21.35 9.02 -0.82
N ARG A 71 -21.98 8.88 0.35
CA ARG A 71 -21.47 9.37 1.63
C ARG A 71 -20.13 8.73 1.98
N GLN A 72 -20.00 7.42 1.86
CA GLN A 72 -18.74 6.69 2.10
C GLN A 72 -17.63 7.14 1.14
N HIS A 73 -17.94 7.41 -0.13
CA HIS A 73 -16.96 7.94 -1.08
C HIS A 73 -16.52 9.37 -0.75
N LYS A 74 -17.44 10.20 -0.25
CA LYS A 74 -17.17 11.60 0.06
C LYS A 74 -16.42 11.76 1.38
N ASP A 75 -16.89 11.09 2.43
CA ASP A 75 -16.43 11.27 3.80
C ASP A 75 -15.35 10.24 4.19
N GLY A 76 -15.06 9.27 3.32
CA GLY A 76 -14.17 8.16 3.60
C GLY A 76 -14.87 7.01 4.36
N ASN A 77 -14.12 5.94 4.56
CA ASN A 77 -14.56 4.82 5.38
C ASN A 77 -14.56 5.26 6.84
N ASP A 78 -15.73 5.65 7.35
CA ASP A 78 -15.99 6.07 8.74
C ASP A 78 -15.92 4.89 9.74
N TRP A 79 -15.04 3.92 9.49
CA TRP A 79 -14.75 2.81 10.38
C TRP A 79 -13.66 3.26 11.34
N VAL A 80 -14.01 3.37 12.62
CA VAL A 80 -13.05 3.63 13.68
C VAL A 80 -12.34 2.32 14.01
N TYR A 81 -11.05 2.23 13.70
CA TYR A 81 -10.22 1.12 14.13
C TYR A 81 -9.78 1.35 15.57
N LEU A 82 -10.19 0.44 16.45
CA LEU A 82 -9.74 0.44 17.84
C LEU A 82 -8.52 -0.48 17.95
N VAL A 83 -7.40 0.07 18.41
CA VAL A 83 -6.21 -0.72 18.75
C VAL A 83 -6.57 -1.59 19.96
N THR A 84 -6.77 -2.87 19.71
CA THR A 84 -6.90 -3.88 20.77
C THR A 84 -5.52 -4.48 20.97
N GLN A 85 -4.90 -4.23 22.12
CA GLN A 85 -3.70 -4.96 22.50
C GLN A 85 -4.13 -6.35 22.97
N GLU A 86 -3.81 -7.38 22.19
CA GLU A 86 -3.77 -8.73 22.74
C GLU A 86 -2.65 -8.76 23.78
N THR A 87 -3.02 -9.00 25.03
CA THR A 87 -2.06 -9.07 26.14
C THR A 87 -1.33 -10.38 25.99
N GLU A 88 -0.02 -10.31 25.72
CA GLU A 88 0.86 -11.48 25.57
C GLU A 88 0.86 -12.37 26.85
N ASP A 89 0.56 -11.76 28.00
CA ASP A 89 0.26 -12.41 29.27
C ASP A 89 -1.27 -12.43 29.50
N GLY A 90 -1.92 -13.49 29.02
CA GLY A 90 -3.39 -13.64 28.88
C GLY A 90 -4.26 -13.61 30.15
N ASP A 91 -3.89 -12.90 31.22
CA ASP A 91 -4.72 -12.80 32.43
C ASP A 91 -4.55 -11.53 33.27
N ARG A 92 -3.73 -10.55 32.84
CA ARG A 92 -3.58 -9.29 33.59
C ARG A 92 -4.39 -8.17 32.93
N PRO A 93 -5.49 -7.70 33.57
CA PRO A 93 -6.19 -6.54 33.06
C PRO A 93 -5.25 -5.33 33.07
N LEU A 94 -5.15 -4.66 31.92
CA LEU A 94 -4.37 -3.43 31.78
C LEU A 94 -4.83 -2.40 32.82
N SER A 95 -3.87 -1.62 33.32
CA SER A 95 -4.18 -0.48 34.18
C SER A 95 -5.16 0.46 33.45
N PRO A 96 -6.26 0.91 34.08
CA PRO A 96 -7.27 1.73 33.44
C PRO A 96 -6.71 3.03 32.83
N SER A 97 -5.60 3.54 33.35
CA SER A 97 -4.87 4.69 32.81
C SER A 97 -4.18 4.42 31.47
N ALA A 98 -3.73 3.19 31.21
CA ALA A 98 -3.12 2.81 29.94
C ALA A 98 -4.18 2.64 28.84
N SER A 99 -5.31 1.98 29.18
CA SER A 99 -6.45 1.84 28.28
C SER A 99 -7.04 3.20 27.88
N GLN A 100 -7.11 4.16 28.80
CA GLN A 100 -7.64 5.50 28.50
C GLN A 100 -6.74 6.31 27.56
N ARG A 101 -5.41 6.12 27.61
CA ARG A 101 -4.48 6.75 26.67
C ARG A 101 -4.60 6.15 25.27
N LEU A 102 -4.76 4.84 25.17
CA LEU A 102 -4.92 4.14 23.89
C LEU A 102 -6.28 4.42 23.24
N GLN A 103 -7.34 4.57 24.03
CA GLN A 103 -8.67 4.98 23.54
C GLN A 103 -8.68 6.39 22.91
N SER A 104 -7.67 7.22 23.19
CA SER A 104 -7.56 8.56 22.60
C SER A 104 -6.91 8.56 21.21
N GLN A 105 -6.25 7.46 20.81
CA GLN A 105 -5.71 7.31 19.45
C GLN A 105 -6.74 6.63 18.56
N VAL A 106 -7.64 7.44 18.01
CA VAL A 106 -8.52 7.02 16.91
C VAL A 106 -7.70 7.03 15.63
N LEU A 107 -7.38 5.85 15.11
CA LEU A 107 -6.76 5.71 13.79
C LEU A 107 -7.85 5.83 12.73
N SER A 108 -7.79 6.90 11.95
CA SER A 108 -8.70 7.14 10.81
C SER A 108 -8.45 6.19 9.64
N GLU A 109 -7.26 5.60 9.58
CA GLU A 109 -6.84 4.67 8.54
C GLU A 109 -6.69 3.27 9.12
N LYS A 110 -7.04 2.27 8.31
CA LYS A 110 -6.83 0.87 8.67
C LYS A 110 -5.32 0.69 8.85
N PRO A 111 -4.84 0.25 10.03
CA PRO A 111 -3.44 -0.11 10.15
C PRO A 111 -3.19 -1.24 9.15
N GLU A 112 -2.32 -0.99 8.17
CA GLU A 112 -1.79 -2.07 7.35
C GLU A 112 -1.10 -3.02 8.30
N PHE A 113 -1.36 -4.33 8.15
CA PHE A 113 -0.60 -5.33 8.89
C PHE A 113 0.79 -5.32 8.28
N ALA A 114 1.63 -4.39 8.75
CA ALA A 114 3.04 -4.43 8.49
C ALA A 114 3.52 -5.80 8.95
N SER A 115 4.29 -6.48 8.11
CA SER A 115 4.94 -7.70 8.55
C SER A 115 5.74 -7.38 9.83
N GLU A 116 5.82 -8.32 10.77
CA GLU A 116 6.61 -8.12 12.00
C GLU A 116 8.03 -7.65 11.65
N THR A 117 8.61 -8.21 10.59
CA THR A 117 9.89 -7.81 10.04
C THR A 117 9.95 -6.35 9.59
N GLU A 118 8.93 -5.85 8.88
CA GLU A 118 8.87 -4.45 8.44
C GLU A 118 8.74 -3.48 9.62
N THR A 119 8.02 -3.89 10.67
CA THR A 119 7.94 -3.14 11.93
C THR A 119 9.31 -3.05 12.59
N VAL A 120 10.05 -4.16 12.67
CA VAL A 120 11.41 -4.21 13.22
C VAL A 120 12.35 -3.31 12.40
N ILE A 121 12.29 -3.37 11.07
CA ILE A 121 13.10 -2.50 10.18
C ILE A 121 12.81 -1.02 10.48
N THR A 122 11.54 -0.64 10.53
CA THR A 122 11.12 0.74 10.81
C THR A 122 11.64 1.21 12.17
N VAL A 123 11.59 0.35 13.20
CA VAL A 123 12.12 0.66 14.53
C VAL A 123 13.64 0.86 14.51
N LEU A 124 14.37 -0.03 13.81
CA LEU A 124 15.82 0.05 13.69
C LEU A 124 16.28 1.30 12.92
N GLU A 125 15.60 1.64 11.82
CA GLU A 125 15.86 2.88 11.08
C GLU A 125 15.55 4.11 11.94
N GLY A 126 14.44 4.10 12.68
CA GLY A 126 14.11 5.16 13.63
C GLY A 126 15.20 5.37 14.69
N TYR A 127 15.79 4.29 15.23
CA TYR A 127 16.93 4.43 16.14
C TYR A 127 18.15 5.07 15.47
N LEU A 128 18.46 4.74 14.22
CA LEU A 128 19.56 5.36 13.48
C LEU A 128 19.31 6.84 13.20
N GLU A 129 18.09 7.21 12.82
CA GLU A 129 17.70 8.61 12.57
C GLU A 129 17.76 9.47 13.84
N LEU A 130 17.40 8.89 14.99
CA LEU A 130 17.47 9.55 16.30
C LEU A 130 18.89 9.58 16.89
N GLY A 131 19.90 9.06 16.18
CA GLY A 131 21.28 9.02 16.66
C GLY A 131 21.51 8.06 17.82
N MET A 132 20.72 6.97 17.87
CA MET A 132 20.74 5.92 18.89
C MET A 132 21.25 4.57 18.34
N PRO A 133 22.49 4.50 17.82
CA PRO A 133 22.97 3.30 17.13
C PRO A 133 23.15 2.10 18.06
N SER A 134 23.43 2.31 19.36
CA SER A 134 23.60 1.20 20.31
C SER A 134 22.29 0.49 20.62
N GLN A 135 21.16 1.21 20.62
CA GLN A 135 19.82 0.64 20.71
C GLN A 135 19.49 -0.16 19.46
N ALA A 136 19.79 0.38 18.27
CA ALA A 136 19.62 -0.36 17.02
C ALA A 136 20.44 -1.67 17.01
N LEU A 137 21.66 -1.65 17.53
CA LEU A 137 22.49 -2.85 17.65
C LEU A 137 21.88 -3.89 18.60
N ALA A 138 21.31 -3.45 19.72
CA ALA A 138 20.67 -4.35 20.68
C ALA A 138 19.48 -5.09 20.06
N GLU A 139 18.69 -4.42 19.21
CA GLU A 139 17.51 -5.02 18.56
C GLU A 139 17.82 -5.75 17.24
N LEU A 140 19.08 -5.71 16.78
CA LEU A 140 19.50 -6.30 15.51
C LEU A 140 19.25 -7.82 15.41
N HIS A 141 19.20 -8.51 16.55
CA HIS A 141 18.95 -9.94 16.64
C HIS A 141 17.51 -10.32 16.25
N GLN A 142 16.56 -9.38 16.26
CA GLN A 142 15.18 -9.61 15.84
C GLN A 142 15.05 -9.77 14.32
N LEU A 143 16.01 -9.24 13.55
CA LEU A 143 16.03 -9.46 12.10
C LEU A 143 16.55 -10.88 11.79
N PRO A 144 16.01 -11.55 10.75
CA PRO A 144 16.58 -12.77 10.23
C PRO A 144 18.04 -12.54 9.78
N ALA A 145 18.97 -13.38 10.22
CA ALA A 145 20.39 -13.26 9.86
C ALA A 145 20.67 -13.69 8.41
N ASP A 146 19.89 -14.65 7.92
CA ASP A 146 20.14 -15.30 6.63
C ASP A 146 19.48 -14.59 5.45
N ASN A 147 18.74 -13.50 5.67
CA ASN A 147 18.10 -12.76 4.59
C ASN A 147 19.04 -11.67 4.04
N PRO A 148 19.52 -11.78 2.79
CA PRO A 148 20.44 -10.81 2.19
C PRO A 148 19.84 -9.39 2.09
N ASP A 149 18.51 -9.26 2.02
CA ASP A 149 17.83 -7.96 1.91
C ASP A 149 18.07 -7.06 3.15
N PHE A 150 18.38 -7.65 4.31
CA PHE A 150 18.61 -6.91 5.55
C PHE A 150 20.09 -6.63 5.84
N ILE A 151 20.99 -7.15 5.00
CA ILE A 151 22.43 -6.94 5.16
C ILE A 151 22.81 -5.45 5.06
N PRO A 152 22.30 -4.65 4.10
CA PRO A 152 22.56 -3.22 4.06
C PRO A 152 22.29 -2.50 5.39
N LEU A 153 21.16 -2.80 6.03
CA LEU A 153 20.78 -2.23 7.32
C LEU A 153 21.70 -2.71 8.45
N ARG A 154 22.04 -4.01 8.49
CA ARG A 154 23.00 -4.57 9.47
C ARG A 154 24.36 -3.90 9.36
N VAL A 155 24.89 -3.78 8.15
CA VAL A 155 26.17 -3.12 7.87
C VAL A 155 26.13 -1.66 8.33
N ARG A 156 25.02 -0.94 8.08
CA ARG A 156 24.83 0.43 8.54
C ARG A 156 24.79 0.55 10.07
N ILE A 157 24.09 -0.34 10.77
CA ILE A 157 24.03 -0.38 12.23
C ILE A 157 25.41 -0.65 12.83
N LEU A 158 26.14 -1.65 12.32
CA LEU A 158 27.50 -1.97 12.76
C LEU A 158 28.46 -0.79 12.52
N SER A 159 28.41 -0.19 11.33
CA SER A 159 29.20 1.00 10.99
C SER A 159 28.90 2.19 11.91
N ALA A 160 27.62 2.44 12.23
CA ALA A 160 27.22 3.51 13.13
C ALA A 160 27.70 3.30 14.58
N ASN A 161 27.89 2.05 15.00
CA ASN A 161 28.50 1.68 16.28
C ASN A 161 30.03 1.58 16.21
N LEU A 162 30.66 2.01 15.11
CA LEU A 162 32.11 1.93 14.88
C LEU A 162 32.67 0.50 14.88
N GLN A 163 31.82 -0.52 14.68
CA GLN A 163 32.22 -1.90 14.43
C GLN A 163 32.56 -2.10 12.95
N THR A 164 33.46 -1.25 12.43
CA THR A 164 33.76 -1.17 10.98
C THR A 164 34.26 -2.50 10.42
N GLN A 165 35.11 -3.22 11.16
CA GLN A 165 35.66 -4.49 10.67
C GLN A 165 34.56 -5.54 10.49
N GLU A 166 33.69 -5.71 11.49
CA GLU A 166 32.56 -6.65 11.41
C GLU A 166 31.61 -6.28 10.27
N ALA A 167 31.36 -4.99 10.07
CA ALA A 167 30.53 -4.50 8.98
C ALA A 167 31.12 -4.80 7.60
N VAL A 168 32.44 -4.62 7.44
CA VAL A 168 33.16 -4.91 6.19
C VAL A 168 33.22 -6.41 5.93
N ASP A 169 33.50 -7.22 6.94
CA ASP A 169 33.53 -8.68 6.83
C ASP A 169 32.15 -9.21 6.40
N LEU A 170 31.06 -8.70 7.01
CA LEU A 170 29.69 -9.07 6.65
C LEU A 170 29.36 -8.70 5.20
N LEU A 171 29.79 -7.52 4.75
CA LEU A 171 29.58 -7.04 3.38
C LEU A 171 30.30 -7.95 2.37
N HIS A 172 31.57 -8.32 2.62
CA HIS A 172 32.32 -9.22 1.74
C HIS A 172 31.75 -10.64 1.74
N GLN A 173 31.41 -11.19 2.90
CA GLN A 173 30.78 -12.51 3.01
C GLN A 173 29.45 -12.56 2.23
N THR A 174 28.64 -11.50 2.33
CA THR A 174 27.38 -11.40 1.58
C THR A 174 27.63 -11.28 0.08
N PHE A 175 28.64 -10.52 -0.34
CA PHE A 175 28.99 -10.41 -1.75
C PHE A 175 29.47 -11.75 -2.33
N GLU A 176 30.25 -12.52 -1.58
CA GLU A 176 30.69 -13.86 -1.99
C GLU A 176 29.53 -14.85 -2.08
N ALA A 177 28.59 -14.80 -1.13
CA ALA A 177 27.42 -15.68 -1.09
C ALA A 177 26.32 -15.31 -2.11
N HIS A 178 26.10 -14.00 -2.29
CA HIS A 178 25.00 -13.42 -3.06
C HIS A 178 25.49 -12.29 -4.00
N PRO A 179 26.25 -12.60 -5.07
CA PRO A 179 26.80 -11.59 -5.98
C PRO A 179 25.74 -10.69 -6.63
N GLU A 180 24.50 -11.18 -6.76
CA GLU A 180 23.35 -10.43 -7.28
C GLU A 180 23.00 -9.18 -6.46
N THR A 181 23.37 -9.14 -5.19
CA THR A 181 23.11 -8.01 -4.28
C THR A 181 24.19 -6.93 -4.35
N CYS A 182 25.21 -7.10 -5.20
CA CYS A 182 26.31 -6.15 -5.36
C CYS A 182 25.87 -4.67 -5.47
N PRO A 183 24.85 -4.31 -6.28
CA PRO A 183 24.40 -2.92 -6.35
C PRO A 183 23.93 -2.36 -5.00
N GLN A 184 23.21 -3.17 -4.21
CA GLN A 184 22.69 -2.78 -2.90
C GLN A 184 23.82 -2.65 -1.87
N LEU A 185 24.79 -3.57 -1.90
CA LEU A 185 25.96 -3.52 -1.01
C LEU A 185 26.86 -2.31 -1.29
N VAL A 186 27.10 -2.00 -2.58
CA VAL A 186 27.84 -0.79 -2.99
C VAL A 186 27.10 0.46 -2.53
N GLN A 187 25.78 0.51 -2.71
CA GLN A 187 24.97 1.63 -2.23
C GLN A 187 25.06 1.77 -0.71
N ALA A 188 24.95 0.68 0.05
CA ALA A 188 25.07 0.69 1.51
C ALA A 188 26.44 1.21 1.98
N ALA A 189 27.52 0.77 1.34
CA ALA A 189 28.87 1.26 1.63
C ALA A 189 29.01 2.78 1.39
N LEU A 190 28.46 3.29 0.30
CA LEU A 190 28.45 4.73 0.00
C LEU A 190 27.58 5.52 0.97
N GLU A 191 26.40 5.00 1.33
CA GLU A 191 25.53 5.62 2.34
C GLU A 191 26.21 5.68 3.71
N ASN A 192 26.93 4.63 4.11
CA ASN A 192 27.74 4.63 5.33
C ASN A 192 28.84 5.68 5.28
N ALA A 193 29.56 5.81 4.15
CA ALA A 193 30.56 6.85 3.97
C ALA A 193 29.95 8.26 4.13
N ARG A 194 28.78 8.51 3.52
CA ARG A 194 28.05 9.79 3.65
C ARG A 194 27.63 10.05 5.09
N TRP A 195 27.08 9.03 5.75
CA TRP A 195 26.63 9.14 7.13
C TRP A 195 27.78 9.48 8.09
N LEU A 196 28.90 8.76 7.99
CA LEU A 196 30.11 8.98 8.80
C LEU A 196 30.70 10.38 8.59
N LEU A 197 30.67 10.87 7.35
CA LEU A 197 31.14 12.21 7.02
C LEU A 197 30.22 13.28 7.63
N ASN A 198 28.89 13.14 7.45
CA ASN A 198 27.92 14.15 7.86
C ASN A 198 27.70 14.20 9.38
N HIS A 199 27.67 13.05 10.05
CA HIS A 199 27.29 12.97 11.46
C HIS A 199 28.49 12.88 12.40
N LEU A 200 29.57 12.21 11.99
CA LEU A 200 30.73 11.98 12.86
C LEU A 200 31.99 12.74 12.40
N SER A 201 31.95 13.40 11.23
CA SER A 201 33.13 14.05 10.63
C SER A 201 34.34 13.12 10.47
N ARG A 202 34.12 11.80 10.38
CA ARG A 202 35.17 10.77 10.28
C ARG A 202 35.58 10.52 8.84
N ARG A 203 36.42 11.41 8.30
CA ARG A 203 36.93 11.32 6.92
C ARG A 203 37.74 10.05 6.65
N ASP A 204 38.51 9.60 7.63
CA ASP A 204 39.30 8.37 7.56
C ASP A 204 38.43 7.14 7.26
N LEU A 205 37.35 6.96 8.03
CA LEU A 205 36.42 5.85 7.84
C LEU A 205 35.58 6.02 6.57
N ALA A 206 35.17 7.24 6.24
CA ALA A 206 34.44 7.51 5.00
C ALA A 206 35.29 7.12 3.77
N THR A 207 36.58 7.46 3.75
CA THR A 207 37.50 7.03 2.67
C THR A 207 37.66 5.52 2.62
N GLN A 208 37.73 4.84 3.77
CA GLN A 208 37.75 3.38 3.82
C GLN A 208 36.50 2.78 3.16
N TRP A 209 35.30 3.24 3.52
CA TRP A 209 34.05 2.76 2.92
C TRP A 209 33.95 3.02 1.41
N ILE A 210 34.48 4.15 0.93
CA ILE A 210 34.60 4.40 -0.52
C ILE A 210 35.54 3.38 -1.19
N ALA A 211 36.64 3.03 -0.53
CA ALA A 211 37.57 2.02 -1.04
C ALA A 211 36.91 0.63 -1.09
N GLU A 212 36.15 0.24 -0.06
CA GLU A 212 35.39 -1.02 -0.06
C GLU A 212 34.35 -1.05 -1.18
N ALA A 213 33.59 0.04 -1.37
CA ALA A 213 32.64 0.17 -2.47
C ALA A 213 33.31 -0.01 -3.85
N ARG A 214 34.53 0.53 -4.03
CA ARG A 214 35.33 0.37 -5.26
C ARG A 214 35.84 -1.05 -5.48
N GLN A 215 36.16 -1.77 -4.41
CA GLN A 215 36.59 -3.17 -4.50
C GLN A 215 35.44 -4.06 -4.98
N LEU A 216 34.21 -3.79 -4.51
CA LEU A 216 33.02 -4.49 -4.96
C LEU A 216 32.67 -4.17 -6.42
N HIS A 217 32.65 -2.89 -6.79
CA HIS A 217 32.31 -2.47 -8.14
C HIS A 217 32.95 -1.12 -8.49
N PRO A 218 33.41 -0.90 -9.73
CA PRO A 218 33.83 0.42 -10.18
C PRO A 218 32.71 1.46 -10.01
N ILE A 219 32.92 2.44 -9.13
CA ILE A 219 31.95 3.50 -8.83
C ILE A 219 32.33 4.82 -9.53
N LEU A 220 31.32 5.53 -10.01
CA LEU A 220 31.42 6.90 -10.49
C LEU A 220 30.63 7.80 -9.53
N ILE A 221 31.34 8.66 -8.80
CA ILE A 221 30.73 9.62 -7.87
C ILE A 221 30.52 10.96 -8.60
N SER A 222 29.31 11.52 -8.51
CA SER A 222 28.98 12.82 -9.08
C SER A 222 29.82 13.94 -8.45
N PRO A 223 30.27 14.97 -9.20
CA PRO A 223 30.93 16.15 -8.64
C PRO A 223 30.15 16.88 -7.55
N GLU A 224 28.83 16.71 -7.52
CA GLU A 224 27.93 17.34 -6.53
C GLU A 224 27.83 16.54 -5.23
N ASP A 225 28.29 15.28 -5.21
CA ASP A 225 28.21 14.42 -4.03
C ASP A 225 29.27 14.81 -2.99
N PRO A 226 28.94 14.91 -1.69
CA PRO A 226 29.92 15.22 -0.64
C PRO A 226 31.10 14.23 -0.57
N LEU A 227 30.98 13.03 -1.12
CA LEU A 227 32.07 12.05 -1.21
C LEU A 227 33.07 12.34 -2.33
N PHE A 228 32.73 13.20 -3.31
CA PHE A 228 33.56 13.45 -4.48
C PHE A 228 35.01 13.88 -4.16
N PRO A 229 35.27 14.77 -3.18
CA PRO A 229 36.64 15.15 -2.83
C PRO A 229 37.45 13.99 -2.24
N LEU A 230 36.79 13.07 -1.52
CA LEU A 230 37.44 11.91 -0.90
C LEU A 230 37.71 10.80 -1.91
N ALA A 231 36.83 10.65 -2.90
CA ALA A 231 37.00 9.67 -3.95
C ALA A 231 38.15 10.01 -4.92
N ASN A 232 38.46 11.29 -5.12
CA ASN A 232 39.49 11.74 -6.07
C ASN A 232 40.81 12.17 -5.41
N ALA A 233 40.92 12.01 -4.08
CA ALA A 233 42.15 12.24 -3.32
C ALA A 233 43.06 11.01 -3.38
#